data_AF-A0A348B179-F1
#
_entry.id   AF-A0A348B179-F1
#
_cell.length_a   1.000
_cell.length_b   1.000
_cell.length_c   1.000
_cell.angle_alpha   90.00
_cell.angle_beta   90.00
_cell.angle_gamma   90.00
#
_symmetry.space_group_name_H-M   'P 1'
#
loop_
_entity.id
_entity.type
_entity.pdbx_description
1 polymer ?
#
loop_
_entity_poly.entity_id
_entity_poly.type
_entity_poly.pdbx_seq_one_letter_code
_entity_poly.pdbx_strand_id
1 'polypeptide(L)'
;MAILTYFIGALIYALPVPLQGLKRWAPRLISDGIYASVLINSFLGIVFLSNQIASQLGASWSDFFGWTSSVVNLEFNVFAAIRTIYALVSLGGTPALDILLAPLSFFSSLLTGTIASIETLVIIGEIIESNYPILLALGVALFSIPFRVGRSVGSGLIASSTVFYIGLPYLPKFIGGILGSPLPSFNQLLQTHDPLNFVNLMAQTVIPDILSVTLFLPAVYVIILAGLSAGLSTALGGSSTRLPFPIDIL
;
A
#
# COMPACT_ATOMS: atom_id res chain seq x y z
N MET A 1 10.40 -13.28 -25.72
CA MET A 1 10.37 -14.59 -25.01
C MET A 1 9.19 -15.45 -25.42
N ALA A 2 7.94 -14.98 -25.31
CA ALA A 2 6.73 -15.76 -25.63
C ALA A 2 6.75 -16.49 -27.00
N ILE A 3 7.12 -15.76 -28.07
CA ILE A 3 7.20 -16.30 -29.44
C ILE A 3 8.28 -17.38 -29.57
N LEU A 4 9.43 -17.18 -28.93
CA LEU A 4 10.52 -18.15 -28.94
C LEU A 4 10.10 -19.44 -28.23
N THR A 5 9.48 -19.33 -27.06
CA THR A 5 8.96 -20.48 -26.29
C THR A 5 7.93 -21.26 -27.10
N TYR A 6 7.05 -20.57 -27.83
CA TYR A 6 6.09 -21.19 -28.74
C TYR A 6 6.78 -21.97 -29.87
N PHE A 7 7.73 -21.37 -30.57
CA PHE A 7 8.44 -22.03 -31.68
C PHE A 7 9.28 -23.22 -31.22
N ILE A 8 9.95 -23.12 -30.06
CA ILE A 8 10.69 -24.24 -29.48
C ILE A 8 9.72 -25.39 -29.16
N GLY A 9 8.56 -25.10 -28.56
CA GLY A 9 7.54 -26.11 -28.28
C GLY A 9 7.01 -26.78 -29.56
N ALA A 10 6.71 -26.01 -30.60
CA ALA A 10 6.26 -26.53 -31.89
C ALA A 10 7.33 -27.40 -32.58
N LEU A 11 8.60 -26.97 -32.54
CA LEU A 11 9.72 -27.70 -33.12
C LEU A 11 9.95 -29.04 -32.41
N ILE A 12 9.88 -29.06 -31.07
CA ILE A 12 9.95 -30.29 -30.27
C ILE A 12 8.80 -31.25 -30.62
N TYR A 13 7.61 -30.72 -30.89
CA TYR A 13 6.45 -31.53 -31.26
C TYR A 13 6.61 -32.16 -32.65
N ALA A 14 7.15 -31.39 -33.61
CA ALA A 14 7.35 -31.80 -35.00
C ALA A 14 8.52 -32.78 -35.21
N LEU A 15 9.43 -32.91 -34.23
CA LEU A 15 10.59 -33.79 -34.34
C LEU A 15 10.20 -35.28 -34.48
N PRO A 16 10.73 -35.99 -35.50
CA PRO A 16 10.49 -37.42 -35.72
C PRO A 16 11.36 -38.28 -34.79
N VAL A 17 11.47 -37.91 -33.51
CA VAL A 17 12.29 -38.62 -32.51
C VAL A 17 11.36 -39.21 -31.43
N PRO A 18 11.47 -40.50 -31.08
CA PRO A 18 10.59 -41.17 -30.11
C PRO A 18 10.99 -40.89 -28.64
N LEU A 19 11.47 -39.68 -28.31
CA LEU A 19 11.78 -39.29 -26.94
C LEU A 19 10.50 -38.82 -26.22
N GLN A 20 9.81 -39.74 -25.55
CA GLN A 20 8.55 -39.45 -24.85
C GLN A 20 8.70 -38.33 -23.80
N GLY A 21 9.84 -38.24 -23.12
CA GLY A 21 10.11 -37.21 -22.11
C GLY A 21 10.06 -35.79 -22.70
N LEU A 22 10.78 -35.59 -23.81
CA LEU A 22 10.85 -34.30 -24.50
C LEU A 22 9.52 -33.93 -25.17
N LYS A 23 8.83 -34.91 -25.77
CA LYS A 23 7.51 -34.68 -26.41
C LYS A 23 6.42 -34.26 -25.43
N ARG A 24 6.50 -34.66 -24.15
CA ARG A 24 5.57 -34.18 -23.11
C ARG A 24 5.74 -32.69 -22.80
N TRP A 25 6.90 -32.10 -23.10
CA TRP A 25 7.20 -30.70 -22.80
C TRP A 25 6.72 -29.77 -23.92
N ALA A 26 6.64 -30.26 -25.16
CA ALA A 26 6.17 -29.51 -26.31
C ALA A 26 4.79 -28.85 -26.09
N PRO A 27 3.71 -29.57 -25.74
CA PRO A 27 2.40 -28.96 -25.51
C PRO A 27 2.41 -27.92 -24.38
N ARG A 28 3.23 -28.14 -23.33
CA ARG A 28 3.36 -27.20 -22.21
C ARG A 28 4.01 -25.89 -22.68
N LEU A 29 5.13 -25.96 -23.40
CA LEU A 29 5.83 -24.79 -23.94
C LEU A 29 4.97 -24.00 -24.93
N ILE A 30 4.21 -24.69 -25.80
CA ILE A 30 3.25 -24.05 -26.70
C ILE A 30 2.21 -23.28 -25.90
N SER A 31 1.59 -23.92 -24.90
CA SER A 31 0.56 -23.27 -24.07
C SER A 31 1.12 -22.07 -23.29
N ASP A 32 2.29 -22.20 -22.68
CA ASP A 32 2.94 -21.12 -21.91
C ASP A 32 3.30 -19.94 -22.83
N GLY A 33 3.75 -20.21 -24.07
CA GLY A 33 4.03 -19.19 -25.08
C GLY A 33 2.77 -18.41 -25.51
N ILE A 34 1.63 -19.09 -25.66
CA ILE A 34 0.35 -18.44 -25.98
C ILE A 34 -0.11 -17.55 -24.81
N TYR A 35 -0.11 -18.06 -23.57
CA TYR A 35 -0.50 -17.27 -22.40
C TYR A 35 0.37 -16.02 -22.22
N ALA A 36 1.69 -16.18 -22.36
CA ALA A 36 2.61 -15.06 -22.29
C ALA A 36 2.36 -14.03 -23.40
N SER A 37 2.06 -14.48 -24.63
CA SER A 37 1.77 -13.58 -25.74
C SER A 37 0.48 -12.78 -25.53
N VAL A 38 -0.59 -13.43 -25.06
CA VAL A 38 -1.84 -12.73 -24.73
C VAL A 38 -1.60 -11.68 -23.65
N LEU A 39 -0.88 -12.05 -22.60
CA LEU A 39 -0.64 -11.17 -21.46
C LEU A 39 0.23 -9.95 -21.85
N ILE A 40 1.29 -10.16 -22.65
CA ILE A 40 2.11 -9.07 -23.20
C ILE A 40 1.28 -8.12 -24.06
N ASN A 41 0.41 -8.64 -24.93
CA ASN A 41 -0.46 -7.80 -25.76
C ASN A 41 -1.51 -7.05 -24.94
N SER A 42 -1.93 -7.61 -23.80
CA SER A 42 -2.88 -6.97 -22.88
C SER A 42 -2.26 -5.90 -21.98
N PHE A 43 -0.92 -5.77 -21.94
CA PHE A 43 -0.20 -4.89 -21.01
C PHE A 43 -0.75 -3.45 -20.99
N LEU A 44 -0.84 -2.80 -22.16
CA LEU A 44 -1.38 -1.44 -22.26
C LEU A 44 -2.86 -1.37 -21.90
N GLY A 45 -3.61 -2.43 -22.21
CA GLY A 45 -5.00 -2.58 -21.81
C GLY A 45 -5.17 -2.61 -20.29
N ILE A 46 -4.30 -3.34 -19.58
CA ILE A 46 -4.31 -3.40 -18.11
C ILE A 46 -3.99 -2.01 -17.54
N VAL A 47 -2.96 -1.32 -18.04
CA VAL A 47 -2.62 0.04 -17.60
C VAL A 47 -3.80 1.00 -17.82
N PHE A 48 -4.42 0.96 -19.00
CA PHE A 48 -5.58 1.79 -19.31
C PHE A 48 -6.77 1.48 -18.39
N LEU A 49 -7.11 0.21 -18.20
CA LEU A 49 -8.21 -0.19 -17.33
C LEU A 49 -7.96 0.20 -15.87
N SER A 50 -6.73 0.07 -15.37
CA SER A 50 -6.38 0.52 -14.01
C SER A 50 -6.62 2.01 -13.84
N ASN A 51 -6.22 2.83 -14.81
CA ASN A 51 -6.49 4.27 -14.78
C ASN A 51 -7.99 4.59 -14.82
N GLN A 52 -8.76 3.87 -15.64
CA GLN A 52 -10.22 4.05 -15.70
C GLN A 52 -10.91 3.63 -14.40
N ILE A 53 -10.49 2.52 -13.78
CA ILE A 53 -11.06 2.09 -12.49
C ILE A 53 -10.72 3.11 -11.41
N ALA A 54 -9.47 3.57 -11.35
CA ALA A 54 -9.05 4.58 -10.38
C ALA A 54 -9.86 5.89 -10.54
N SER A 55 -10.06 6.37 -11.77
CA SER A 55 -10.83 7.59 -12.03
C SER A 55 -12.31 7.45 -11.67
N GLN A 56 -12.93 6.29 -11.92
CA GLN A 56 -14.33 6.02 -11.57
C GLN A 56 -14.55 5.89 -10.06
N LEU A 57 -13.56 5.37 -9.32
CA LEU A 57 -13.56 5.41 -7.86
C LEU A 57 -13.32 6.84 -7.32
N GLY A 58 -12.99 7.78 -8.20
CA GLY A 58 -12.55 9.13 -7.87
C GLY A 58 -11.23 9.12 -7.10
N ALA A 59 -10.40 8.09 -7.24
CA ALA A 59 -9.09 8.03 -6.62
C ALA A 59 -8.11 8.86 -7.45
N SER A 60 -7.32 9.71 -6.79
CA SER A 60 -6.25 10.45 -7.45
C SER A 60 -5.00 10.47 -6.59
N TRP A 61 -3.84 10.28 -7.23
CA TRP A 61 -2.54 10.31 -6.56
C TRP A 61 -2.23 11.69 -5.98
N SER A 62 -2.63 12.75 -6.69
CA SER A 62 -2.57 14.13 -6.19
C SER A 62 -3.30 14.29 -4.86
N ASP A 63 -4.55 13.80 -4.75
CA ASP A 63 -5.34 13.91 -3.51
C ASP A 63 -4.72 13.11 -2.38
N PHE A 64 -4.16 11.94 -2.69
CA PHE A 64 -3.45 11.10 -1.72
C PHE A 64 -2.23 11.80 -1.14
N PHE A 65 -1.32 12.30 -1.98
CA PHE A 65 -0.13 13.00 -1.49
C PHE A 65 -0.50 14.29 -0.77
N GLY A 66 -1.45 15.06 -1.30
CA GLY A 66 -1.97 16.26 -0.64
C GLY A 66 -2.57 15.97 0.75
N TRP A 67 -3.33 14.89 0.88
CA TRP A 67 -3.84 14.42 2.16
C TRP A 67 -2.72 14.01 3.11
N THR A 68 -1.76 13.18 2.68
CA THR A 68 -0.64 12.76 3.54
C THR A 68 0.18 13.94 4.04
N SER A 69 0.50 14.92 3.18
CA SER A 69 1.21 16.13 3.58
C SER A 69 0.39 16.95 4.59
N SER A 70 -0.93 17.02 4.42
CA SER A 70 -1.81 17.73 5.36
C SER A 70 -1.83 17.05 6.73
N VAL A 71 -1.89 15.72 6.76
CA VAL A 71 -1.84 14.92 8.00
C VAL A 71 -0.50 15.10 8.70
N VAL A 72 0.63 14.97 7.99
CA VAL A 72 1.97 15.15 8.57
C VAL A 72 2.16 16.57 9.11
N ASN A 73 1.72 17.59 8.37
CA ASN A 73 1.78 18.98 8.84
C ASN A 73 0.96 19.19 10.11
N LEU A 74 -0.22 18.58 10.20
CA LEU A 74 -1.05 18.63 11.40
C LEU A 74 -0.35 17.96 12.59
N GLU A 75 0.20 16.77 12.40
CA GLU A 75 0.94 16.06 13.46
C GLU A 75 2.17 16.84 13.94
N PHE A 76 2.93 17.45 13.02
CA PHE A 76 4.05 18.34 13.39
C PHE A 76 3.60 19.55 14.20
N ASN A 77 2.46 20.16 13.87
CA ASN A 77 1.90 21.27 14.63
C ASN A 77 1.48 20.84 16.05
N VAL A 78 0.86 19.66 16.20
CA VAL A 78 0.52 19.10 17.52
C VAL A 78 1.78 18.84 18.33
N PHE A 79 2.78 18.23 17.70
CA PHE A 79 4.06 17.93 18.33
C PHE A 79 4.77 19.20 18.80
N ALA A 80 4.80 20.25 17.98
CA ALA A 80 5.35 21.55 18.34
C ALA A 80 4.57 22.21 19.49
N ALA A 81 3.24 22.13 19.48
CA ALA A 81 2.40 22.64 20.57
C ALA A 81 2.69 21.92 21.90
N ILE A 82 2.78 20.59 21.89
CA ILE A 82 3.14 19.79 23.08
C ILE A 82 4.52 20.19 23.61
N ARG A 83 5.53 20.29 22.73
CA ARG A 83 6.90 20.63 23.13
C ARG A 83 7.03 22.05 23.67
N THR A 84 6.32 23.02 23.09
CA THR A 84 6.33 24.41 23.57
C THR A 84 5.68 24.51 24.95
N ILE A 85 4.55 23.83 25.19
CA ILE A 85 3.92 23.76 26.52
C ILE A 85 4.87 23.13 27.54
N TYR A 86 5.50 22.00 27.20
CA TYR A 86 6.46 21.33 28.08
C TYR A 86 7.67 22.23 28.39
N ALA A 87 8.22 22.91 27.38
CA ALA A 87 9.32 23.84 27.57
C ALA A 87 8.94 25.00 28.50
N LEU A 88 7.78 25.64 28.28
CA LEU A 88 7.28 26.73 29.13
C LEU A 88 7.12 26.31 30.59
N VAL A 89 6.66 25.08 30.83
CA VAL A 89 6.46 24.58 32.19
C VAL A 89 7.78 24.20 32.86
N SER A 90 8.71 23.60 32.12
CA SER A 90 10.06 23.28 32.63
C SER A 90 10.85 24.53 33.05
N LEU A 91 10.62 25.67 32.40
CA LEU A 91 11.21 26.97 32.78
C LEU A 91 10.64 27.52 34.09
N GLY A 92 9.43 27.11 34.47
CA GLY A 92 8.76 27.51 35.71
C GLY A 92 9.32 26.84 36.97
N GLY A 93 10.10 25.76 36.84
CA GLY A 93 10.84 25.13 37.94
C GLY A 93 9.98 24.48 39.03
N THR A 94 8.68 24.25 38.79
CA THR A 94 7.76 23.65 39.78
C THR A 94 7.60 22.14 39.55
N PRO A 95 8.11 21.28 40.44
CA PRO A 95 8.08 19.82 40.27
C PRO A 95 6.66 19.23 40.15
N ALA A 96 5.66 19.89 40.71
CA ALA A 96 4.26 19.45 40.66
C ALA A 96 3.65 19.55 39.24
N LEU A 97 4.06 20.54 38.45
CA LEU A 97 3.58 20.70 37.08
C LEU A 97 4.24 19.70 36.12
N ASP A 98 5.51 19.33 36.39
CA ASP A 98 6.21 18.30 35.61
C ASP A 98 5.56 16.92 35.78
N ILE A 99 5.11 16.57 36.99
CA ILE A 99 4.38 15.32 37.24
C ILE A 99 3.02 15.32 36.52
N LEU A 100 2.30 16.45 36.55
CA LEU A 100 1.01 16.58 35.89
C LEU A 100 1.12 16.45 34.36
N LEU A 101 2.21 16.94 33.78
CA LEU A 101 2.45 16.96 32.33
C LEU A 101 3.30 15.78 31.83
N ALA A 102 3.77 14.90 32.71
CA ALA A 102 4.47 13.69 32.32
C ALA A 102 3.74 12.88 31.22
N PRO A 103 2.39 12.76 31.20
CA PRO A 103 1.65 12.12 30.11
C PRO A 103 1.88 12.74 28.72
N LEU A 104 2.12 14.05 28.60
CA LEU A 104 2.39 14.72 27.32
C LEU A 104 3.67 14.21 26.66
N SER A 105 4.67 13.82 27.46
CA SER A 105 5.93 13.29 26.94
C SER A 105 5.72 11.97 26.19
N PHE A 106 4.87 11.08 26.70
CA PHE A 106 4.47 9.85 26.02
C PHE A 106 3.75 10.15 24.71
N PHE A 107 2.89 11.18 24.68
CA PHE A 107 2.20 11.59 23.46
C PHE A 107 3.16 12.08 22.38
N SER A 108 4.23 12.77 22.76
CA SER A 108 5.26 13.19 21.79
C SER A 108 5.98 11.99 21.15
N SER A 109 6.21 10.92 21.91
CA SER A 109 6.79 9.68 21.37
C SER A 109 5.81 8.95 20.45
N LEU A 110 4.52 8.91 20.81
CA LEU A 110 3.48 8.32 19.95
C LEU A 110 3.33 9.06 18.63
N LEU A 111 3.29 10.39 18.66
CA LEU A 111 3.25 11.24 17.46
C LEU A 111 4.43 11.00 16.53
N THR A 112 5.63 10.80 17.08
CA THR A 112 6.81 10.48 16.28
C THR A 112 6.62 9.15 15.53
N GLY A 113 6.02 8.15 16.20
CA GLY A 113 5.70 6.87 15.58
C GLY A 113 4.62 6.95 14.51
N THR A 114 3.59 7.77 14.71
CA THR A 114 2.53 7.96 13.71
C THR A 114 3.00 8.74 12.48
N ILE A 115 3.83 9.76 12.66
CA ILE A 115 4.50 10.47 11.56
C ILE A 115 5.31 9.49 10.73
N ALA A 116 6.15 8.67 11.37
CA ALA A 116 6.94 7.66 10.68
C ALA A 116 6.04 6.66 9.91
N SER A 117 4.88 6.29 10.47
CA SER A 117 3.94 5.40 9.77
C SER A 117 3.35 6.03 8.50
N ILE A 118 2.96 7.31 8.53
CA ILE A 118 2.49 8.02 7.33
C ILE A 118 3.62 8.19 6.32
N GLU A 119 4.83 8.52 6.76
CA GLU A 119 5.99 8.62 5.86
C GLU A 119 6.29 7.28 5.16
N THR A 120 6.20 6.15 5.87
CA THR A 120 6.36 4.84 5.21
C THR A 120 5.29 4.61 4.14
N LEU A 121 4.06 5.06 4.38
CA LEU A 121 2.96 4.95 3.43
C LEU A 121 3.14 5.87 2.22
N VAL A 122 3.71 7.07 2.42
CA VAL A 122 4.11 7.98 1.34
C VAL A 122 5.19 7.34 0.47
N ILE A 123 6.24 6.76 1.07
CA ILE A 123 7.31 6.08 0.34
C ILE A 123 6.75 4.90 -0.48
N ILE A 124 5.88 4.09 0.11
CA ILE A 124 5.20 3.00 -0.61
C ILE A 124 4.37 3.55 -1.78
N GLY A 125 3.62 4.63 -1.54
CA GLY A 125 2.83 5.31 -2.57
C GLY A 125 3.68 5.81 -3.74
N GLU A 126 4.79 6.50 -3.46
CA GLU A 126 5.69 7.05 -4.47
C GLU A 126 6.36 5.94 -5.29
N ILE A 127 6.81 4.86 -4.64
CA ILE A 127 7.35 3.69 -5.33
C ILE A 127 6.31 3.13 -6.31
N ILE A 128 5.05 3.01 -5.88
CA ILE A 128 4.00 2.40 -6.69
C ILE A 128 3.56 3.31 -7.83
N GLU A 129 3.32 4.60 -7.60
CA GLU A 129 2.93 5.54 -8.66
C GLU A 129 4.02 5.64 -9.73
N SER A 130 5.27 5.88 -9.32
CA SER A 130 6.40 6.11 -10.21
C SER A 130 6.79 4.84 -10.99
N ASN A 131 6.72 3.68 -10.34
CA ASN A 131 7.18 2.41 -10.93
C ASN A 131 6.05 1.48 -11.38
N TYR A 132 4.79 1.91 -11.40
CA TYR A 132 3.67 1.03 -11.74
C TYR A 132 3.86 0.26 -13.06
N PRO A 133 4.21 0.92 -14.20
CA PRO A 133 4.44 0.21 -15.45
C PRO A 133 5.61 -0.77 -15.38
N ILE A 134 6.65 -0.44 -14.60
CA ILE A 134 7.85 -1.27 -14.43
C ILE A 134 7.52 -2.52 -13.59
N LEU A 135 6.83 -2.36 -12.46
CA LEU A 135 6.40 -3.46 -11.60
C LEU A 135 5.47 -4.42 -12.36
N LEU A 136 4.54 -3.87 -13.13
CA LEU A 136 3.63 -4.65 -13.96
C LEU A 136 4.39 -5.38 -15.07
N ALA A 137 5.31 -4.71 -15.77
CA ALA A 137 6.14 -5.33 -16.81
C ALA A 137 7.05 -6.43 -16.25
N LEU A 138 7.61 -6.24 -15.05
CA LEU A 138 8.41 -7.25 -14.37
C LEU A 138 7.55 -8.46 -13.99
N GLY A 139 6.33 -8.23 -13.52
CA GLY A 139 5.34 -9.27 -13.30
C GLY A 139 5.00 -10.06 -14.57
N VAL A 140 4.76 -9.37 -15.69
CA VAL A 140 4.54 -9.97 -17.03
C VAL A 140 5.75 -10.80 -17.47
N ALA A 141 6.96 -10.28 -17.27
CA ALA A 141 8.20 -10.94 -17.66
C ALA A 141 8.41 -12.24 -16.86
N LEU A 142 8.21 -12.21 -15.54
CA LEU A 142 8.29 -13.39 -14.68
C LEU A 142 7.19 -14.41 -15.00
N PHE A 143 5.97 -13.93 -15.29
CA PHE A 143 4.87 -14.81 -15.72
C PHE A 143 5.18 -15.51 -17.05
N SER A 144 5.97 -14.88 -17.91
CA SER A 144 6.36 -15.40 -19.23
C SER A 144 7.50 -16.43 -19.19
N ILE A 145 8.05 -16.76 -18.01
CA ILE A 145 9.09 -17.78 -17.86
C ILE A 145 8.48 -19.17 -18.16
N PRO A 146 9.10 -19.96 -19.06
CA PRO A 146 8.60 -21.28 -19.44
C PRO A 146 8.54 -22.25 -18.26
N PHE A 147 7.74 -23.30 -18.40
CA PHE A 147 7.52 -24.32 -17.36
C PHE A 147 6.86 -23.78 -16.09
N ARG A 148 6.24 -22.59 -16.18
CA ARG A 148 5.48 -21.96 -15.09
C ARG A 148 6.29 -21.67 -13.83
N VAL A 149 7.62 -21.67 -13.91
CA VAL A 149 8.51 -21.44 -12.76
C VAL A 149 8.27 -20.07 -12.13
N GLY A 150 8.11 -19.03 -12.97
CA GLY A 150 7.86 -17.66 -12.52
C GLY A 150 6.37 -17.29 -12.38
N ARG A 151 5.44 -18.22 -12.61
CA ARG A 151 4.01 -17.90 -12.73
C ARG A 151 3.42 -17.36 -11.43
N SER A 152 3.81 -17.93 -10.29
CA SER A 152 3.33 -17.51 -8.97
C SER A 152 3.80 -16.10 -8.62
N VAL A 153 5.10 -15.85 -8.73
CA VAL A 153 5.70 -14.54 -8.42
C VAL A 153 5.24 -13.47 -9.42
N GLY A 154 5.19 -13.82 -10.71
CA GLY A 154 4.76 -12.91 -11.77
C GLY A 154 3.29 -12.47 -11.62
N SER A 155 2.38 -13.41 -11.38
CA SER A 155 0.97 -13.07 -11.13
C SER A 155 0.77 -12.32 -9.81
N GLY A 156 1.54 -12.63 -8.77
CA GLY A 156 1.58 -11.87 -7.53
C GLY A 156 1.97 -10.41 -7.74
N LEU A 157 3.01 -10.16 -8.53
CA LEU A 157 3.46 -8.80 -8.85
C LEU A 157 2.49 -8.03 -9.75
N ILE A 158 1.91 -8.69 -10.75
CA ILE A 158 0.84 -8.08 -11.58
C ILE A 158 -0.32 -7.67 -10.67
N ALA A 159 -0.80 -8.59 -9.83
CA ALA A 159 -1.92 -8.32 -8.95
C ALA A 159 -1.64 -7.21 -7.93
N SER A 160 -0.49 -7.27 -7.25
CA SER A 160 -0.14 -6.29 -6.22
C SER A 160 0.08 -4.90 -6.82
N SER A 161 0.81 -4.81 -7.94
CA SER A 161 1.04 -3.51 -8.59
C SER A 161 -0.28 -2.90 -9.08
N THR A 162 -1.16 -3.68 -9.69
CA THR A 162 -2.47 -3.18 -10.15
C THR A 162 -3.38 -2.77 -8.99
N VAL A 163 -3.55 -3.63 -7.98
CA VAL A 163 -4.48 -3.36 -6.86
C VAL A 163 -4.01 -2.17 -6.04
N PHE A 164 -2.72 -2.10 -5.70
CA PHE A 164 -2.22 -0.95 -4.94
C PHE A 164 -2.22 0.33 -5.77
N TYR A 165 -1.95 0.25 -7.08
CA TYR A 165 -1.99 1.44 -7.94
C TYR A 165 -3.39 2.07 -7.99
N ILE A 166 -4.42 1.24 -8.04
CA ILE A 166 -5.82 1.70 -8.04
C ILE A 166 -6.27 2.09 -6.63
N GLY A 167 -5.89 1.29 -5.63
CA GLY A 167 -6.44 1.34 -4.28
C GLY A 167 -5.80 2.39 -3.38
N LEU A 168 -4.47 2.49 -3.30
CA LEU A 168 -3.81 3.45 -2.41
C LEU A 168 -4.34 4.89 -2.53
N PRO A 169 -4.52 5.46 -3.74
CA PRO A 169 -5.02 6.82 -3.85
C PRO A 169 -6.46 7.03 -3.35
N TYR A 170 -7.21 5.95 -3.11
CA TYR A 170 -8.55 5.99 -2.54
C TYR A 170 -8.57 6.06 -1.00
N LEU A 171 -7.43 5.81 -0.33
CA LEU A 171 -7.32 5.79 1.14
C LEU A 171 -7.97 7.01 1.83
N PRO A 172 -7.75 8.27 1.40
CA PRO A 172 -8.36 9.43 2.08
C PRO A 172 -9.89 9.37 2.06
N LYS A 173 -10.48 8.91 0.96
CA LYS A 173 -11.94 8.76 0.82
C LYS A 173 -12.47 7.61 1.66
N PHE A 174 -11.72 6.52 1.77
CA PHE A 174 -12.05 5.41 2.67
C PHE A 174 -12.11 5.89 4.13
N ILE A 175 -11.10 6.62 4.59
CA ILE A 175 -11.07 7.19 5.95
C ILE A 175 -12.23 8.16 6.16
N GLY A 176 -12.41 9.12 5.23
CA GLY A 176 -13.51 10.09 5.31
C GLY A 176 -14.90 9.45 5.30
N GLY A 177 -15.08 8.31 4.63
CA GLY A 177 -16.33 7.56 4.65
C GLY A 177 -16.64 6.89 5.99
N ILE A 178 -15.62 6.52 6.76
CA ILE A 178 -15.77 5.86 8.08
C ILE A 178 -15.88 6.88 9.21
N LEU A 179 -15.01 7.90 9.21
CA LEU A 179 -14.90 8.88 10.29
C LEU A 179 -15.67 10.19 10.02
N GLY A 180 -16.18 10.40 8.81
CA GLY A 180 -16.81 11.65 8.39
C GLY A 180 -15.82 12.75 7.97
N SER A 181 -14.57 12.70 8.44
CA SER A 181 -13.46 13.54 7.98
C SER A 181 -12.19 12.72 7.76
N PRO A 182 -11.42 13.00 6.69
CA PRO A 182 -10.13 12.35 6.46
C PRO A 182 -8.99 12.98 7.28
N LEU A 183 -9.24 14.13 7.92
CA LEU A 183 -8.25 14.86 8.71
C LEU A 183 -8.60 14.78 10.21
N PRO A 184 -7.57 14.68 11.09
CA PRO A 184 -7.78 14.76 12.53
C PRO A 184 -8.31 16.14 12.98
N SER A 185 -9.14 16.12 14.01
CA SER A 185 -9.89 17.27 14.53
C SER A 185 -9.05 18.09 15.51
N PHE A 186 -8.16 18.95 15.01
CA PHE A 186 -7.27 19.76 15.88
C PHE A 186 -7.84 21.13 16.29
N ASN A 187 -8.87 21.62 15.59
CA ASN A 187 -9.39 22.98 15.78
C ASN A 187 -9.93 23.25 17.20
N GLN A 188 -10.33 22.21 17.93
CA GLN A 188 -10.85 22.32 19.29
C GLN A 188 -9.75 22.60 20.33
N LEU A 189 -8.50 22.19 20.07
CA LEU A 189 -7.37 22.42 21.00
C LEU A 189 -6.92 23.88 21.03
N LEU A 190 -6.98 24.58 19.90
CA LEU A 190 -6.56 25.98 19.76
C LEU A 190 -7.43 26.96 20.57
N GLN A 191 -8.59 26.52 21.05
CA GLN A 191 -9.53 27.35 21.81
C GLN A 191 -9.44 27.12 23.32
N THR A 192 -8.72 26.09 23.77
CA THR A 192 -8.58 25.73 25.18
C THR A 192 -7.48 26.54 25.87
N HIS A 193 -7.86 27.34 26.88
CA HIS A 193 -6.93 28.12 27.70
C HIS A 193 -6.61 27.44 29.05
N ASP A 194 -7.38 26.40 29.43
CA ASP A 194 -7.21 25.67 30.68
C ASP A 194 -6.30 24.43 30.52
N PRO A 195 -5.20 24.31 31.29
CA PRO A 195 -4.26 23.19 31.17
C PRO A 195 -4.89 21.81 31.42
N LEU A 196 -5.84 21.71 32.35
CA LEU A 196 -6.51 20.45 32.68
C LEU A 196 -7.45 19.99 31.55
N ASN A 197 -8.19 20.94 30.95
CA ASN A 197 -9.04 20.67 29.80
C ASN A 197 -8.21 20.32 28.57
N PHE A 198 -7.04 20.94 28.40
CA PHE A 198 -6.09 20.59 27.35
C PHE A 198 -5.66 19.11 27.45
N VAL A 199 -5.23 18.66 28.64
CA VAL A 199 -4.83 17.26 28.84
C VAL A 199 -6.01 16.30 28.60
N ASN A 200 -7.22 16.64 29.05
CA ASN A 200 -8.40 15.82 28.82
C ASN A 200 -8.79 15.74 27.33
N LEU A 201 -8.77 16.84 26.59
CA LEU A 201 -9.03 16.86 25.14
C LEU A 201 -7.96 16.08 24.37
N MET A 202 -6.70 16.24 24.73
CA MET A 202 -5.61 15.45 24.15
C MET A 202 -5.88 13.95 24.33
N ALA A 203 -6.20 13.52 25.54
CA ALA A 203 -6.40 12.11 25.88
C ALA A 203 -7.67 11.50 25.26
N GLN A 204 -8.77 12.25 25.20
CA GLN A 204 -10.08 11.71 24.85
C GLN A 204 -10.46 11.88 23.39
N THR A 205 -9.98 12.92 22.71
CA THR A 205 -10.38 13.21 21.32
C THR A 205 -9.21 13.19 20.37
N VAL A 206 -8.16 13.97 20.63
CA VAL A 206 -7.11 14.22 19.63
C VAL A 206 -6.22 13.00 19.39
N ILE A 207 -5.80 12.31 20.45
CA ILE A 207 -4.93 11.13 20.30
C ILE A 207 -5.67 9.96 19.65
N PRO A 208 -6.89 9.58 20.08
CA PRO A 208 -7.66 8.55 19.39
C PRO A 208 -7.90 8.88 17.92
N ASP A 209 -8.20 10.13 17.60
CA ASP A 209 -8.46 10.57 16.22
C ASP A 209 -7.18 10.45 15.36
N ILE A 210 -6.04 10.97 15.84
CA ILE A 210 -4.74 10.81 15.17
C ILE A 210 -4.43 9.33 14.95
N LEU A 211 -4.47 8.49 15.99
CA LEU A 211 -4.18 7.06 15.85
C LEU A 211 -5.13 6.37 14.86
N SER A 212 -6.40 6.74 14.83
CA SER A 212 -7.38 6.15 13.92
C SER A 212 -7.08 6.50 12.45
N VAL A 213 -6.76 7.77 12.17
CA VAL A 213 -6.50 8.29 10.83
C VAL A 213 -5.13 7.86 10.31
N THR A 214 -4.12 7.79 11.17
CA THR A 214 -2.73 7.60 10.72
C THR A 214 -2.21 6.19 10.86
N LEU A 215 -2.70 5.42 11.83
CA LEU A 215 -2.23 4.07 12.08
C LEU A 215 -3.29 3.01 11.76
N PHE A 216 -4.43 3.06 12.45
CA PHE A 216 -5.39 1.95 12.43
C PHE A 216 -6.09 1.79 11.08
N LEU A 217 -6.72 2.85 10.55
CA LEU A 217 -7.45 2.75 9.29
C LEU A 217 -6.53 2.53 8.09
N PRO A 218 -5.36 3.20 7.97
CA PRO A 218 -4.40 2.87 6.93
C PRO A 218 -3.90 1.43 7.00
N ALA A 219 -3.62 0.89 8.19
CA ALA A 219 -3.22 -0.51 8.33
C ALA A 219 -4.32 -1.48 7.88
N VAL A 220 -5.56 -1.26 8.32
CA VAL A 220 -6.72 -2.04 7.87
C VAL A 220 -6.89 -1.96 6.36
N TYR A 221 -6.73 -0.78 5.78
CA TYR A 221 -6.85 -0.56 4.34
C TYR A 221 -5.77 -1.31 3.55
N VAL A 222 -4.51 -1.26 3.99
CA VAL A 222 -3.41 -2.01 3.38
C VAL A 222 -3.66 -3.52 3.45
N ILE A 223 -4.23 -4.02 4.54
CA ILE A 223 -4.63 -5.44 4.66
C ILE A 223 -5.73 -5.79 3.65
N ILE A 224 -6.72 -4.91 3.46
CA ILE A 224 -7.76 -5.10 2.44
C ILE A 224 -7.14 -5.15 1.03
N LEU A 225 -6.25 -4.22 0.70
CA LEU A 225 -5.55 -4.20 -0.59
C LEU A 225 -4.69 -5.45 -0.78
N ALA A 226 -4.00 -5.90 0.26
CA ALA A 226 -3.25 -7.14 0.23
C ALA A 226 -4.14 -8.37 -0.03
N GLY A 227 -5.31 -8.45 0.61
CA GLY A 227 -6.30 -9.50 0.39
C GLY A 227 -6.85 -9.49 -1.05
N LEU A 228 -7.17 -8.32 -1.58
CA LEU A 228 -7.61 -8.15 -2.98
C LEU A 228 -6.50 -8.54 -3.97
N SER A 229 -5.25 -8.17 -3.68
CA SER A 229 -4.08 -8.57 -4.44
C SER A 229 -3.88 -10.09 -4.42
N ALA A 230 -4.03 -10.75 -3.27
CA ALA A 230 -3.97 -12.20 -3.15
C ALA A 230 -5.07 -12.88 -3.98
N GLY A 231 -6.31 -12.38 -3.89
CA GLY A 231 -7.45 -12.86 -4.67
C GLY A 231 -7.18 -12.75 -6.17
N LEU A 232 -6.75 -11.59 -6.66
CA LEU A 232 -6.42 -11.38 -8.06
C LEU A 232 -5.22 -12.23 -8.51
N SER A 233 -4.20 -12.37 -7.66
CA SER A 233 -3.03 -13.21 -7.94
C SER A 233 -3.43 -14.66 -8.14
N THR A 234 -4.29 -15.22 -7.28
CA THR A 234 -4.80 -16.59 -7.42
C THR A 234 -5.65 -16.79 -8.66
N ALA A 235 -6.45 -15.79 -9.05
CA ALA A 235 -7.21 -15.82 -10.30
C ALA A 235 -6.31 -15.86 -11.55
N LEU A 236 -5.19 -15.13 -11.54
CA LEU A 236 -4.23 -15.07 -12.66
C LEU A 236 -3.29 -16.28 -12.70
N GLY A 237 -2.75 -16.65 -11.53
CA GLY A 237 -1.67 -17.64 -11.37
C GLY A 237 -2.15 -19.07 -11.12
N GLY A 238 -3.38 -19.27 -10.67
CA GLY A 238 -3.90 -20.55 -10.15
C GLY A 238 -3.51 -20.79 -8.68
N SER A 239 -4.02 -21.87 -8.08
CA SER A 239 -4.02 -22.17 -6.62
C SER A 239 -2.66 -22.29 -5.91
N SER A 240 -1.53 -22.07 -6.59
CA SER A 240 -0.17 -22.18 -6.04
C SER A 240 0.55 -20.82 -5.93
N THR A 241 -0.19 -19.73 -5.96
CA THR A 241 0.36 -18.37 -5.91
C THR A 241 0.74 -17.98 -4.49
N ARG A 242 1.99 -17.55 -4.31
CA ARG A 242 2.49 -16.92 -3.08
C ARG A 242 2.65 -15.44 -3.37
N LEU A 243 2.13 -14.59 -2.49
CA LEU A 243 2.36 -13.16 -2.58
C LEU A 243 3.88 -12.89 -2.55
N PRO A 244 4.39 -11.93 -3.34
CA PRO A 244 5.80 -11.53 -3.30
C PRO A 244 6.19 -10.83 -2.00
N PHE A 245 5.21 -10.45 -1.17
CA PHE A 245 5.40 -9.89 0.16
C PHE A 245 4.89 -10.89 1.21
N PRO A 246 5.69 -11.25 2.23
CA PRO A 246 5.21 -12.09 3.33
C PRO A 246 4.21 -11.28 4.14
N ILE A 247 2.93 -11.64 4.04
CA ILE A 247 1.90 -11.19 4.96
C ILE A 247 1.43 -12.47 5.63
N ASP A 248 2.11 -12.83 6.71
CA ASP A 248 1.63 -13.88 7.61
C ASP A 248 0.39 -13.31 8.30
N ILE A 249 -0.78 -13.71 7.79
CA ILE A 249 -2.05 -13.46 8.44
C ILE A 249 -2.05 -14.39 9.66
N LEU A 250 -1.83 -13.82 10.84
CA LEU A 250 -2.01 -14.49 12.14
C LEU A 250 -3.46 -14.96 12.31
#